data_AF-A0A1F3CGP4-F1
#
_entry.id   AF-A0A1F3CGP4-F1
#
_cell.length_a   1.000
_cell.length_b   1.000
_cell.length_c   1.000
_cell.angle_alpha   90.00
_cell.angle_beta   90.00
_cell.angle_gamma   90.00
#
_symmetry.space_group_name_H-M   'P 1'
#
loop_
_entity.id
_entity.type
_entity.pdbx_description
1 polymer ?
#
loop_
_entity_poly.entity_id
_entity_poly.type
_entity_poly.pdbx_seq_one_letter_code
_entity_poly.pdbx_strand_id
1 'polypeptide(L)'
;MSEEHNFQPKIIGILCNWCCYGGADLCGVSRFQYPPYIRIIRVMCSGRVDLLHIIRAFANGNDGVFIGGCHLGDCHYVTQGNFNAFSMVQVCKKILKSIGVHPERLRIEWVSAGEGIRFANFMNEYSDELIKLGPLGKAEGIDKETLVFNFKAVKKIIPYIKLVLNQRLHASERTEEAYHKFFNSEEFEKLFNELILDKFTKAQITILLQKKNLSISEIAKYLNLNPSEVAKHINDSSKQGLVRYDVDSKCYALANVESPKIKDSSPKLQSSNLKFNIQSEENNG
;
A
#
# COMPACT_ATOMS: atom_id res chain seq x y z
N MET A 1 27.91 -19.76 -19.20
CA MET A 1 27.57 -18.89 -18.06
C MET A 1 26.34 -18.13 -18.47
N SER A 2 25.17 -18.57 -18.04
CA SER A 2 23.88 -17.97 -18.40
C SER A 2 23.85 -16.52 -17.94
N GLU A 3 23.45 -15.61 -18.84
CA GLU A 3 23.29 -14.18 -18.58
C GLU A 3 22.19 -13.95 -17.51
N GLU A 4 22.57 -13.95 -16.23
CA GLU A 4 21.82 -13.20 -15.23
C GLU A 4 22.06 -11.73 -15.52
N HIS A 5 21.15 -11.10 -16.28
CA HIS A 5 21.13 -9.64 -16.38
C HIS A 5 21.10 -9.08 -14.95
N ASN A 6 22.17 -8.36 -14.58
CA ASN A 6 22.33 -7.74 -13.27
C ASN A 6 21.05 -6.96 -12.93
N PHE A 7 20.32 -7.40 -11.90
CA PHE A 7 19.03 -6.81 -11.54
C PHE A 7 19.20 -5.31 -11.25
N GLN A 8 18.43 -4.48 -11.94
CA GLN A 8 18.43 -3.03 -11.75
C GLN A 8 17.12 -2.61 -11.09
N PRO A 9 17.13 -2.22 -9.80
CA PRO A 9 15.92 -1.89 -9.08
C PRO A 9 15.26 -0.62 -9.64
N LYS A 10 13.94 -0.59 -9.67
CA LYS A 10 13.17 0.63 -9.99
C LYS A 10 12.86 1.38 -8.70
N ILE A 11 13.41 2.59 -8.55
CA ILE A 11 13.26 3.39 -7.34
C ILE A 11 12.50 4.68 -7.67
N ILE A 12 11.40 4.93 -6.95
CA ILE A 12 10.75 6.25 -6.97
C ILE A 12 11.21 7.04 -5.75
N GLY A 13 11.81 8.21 -5.99
CA GLY A 13 12.19 9.17 -4.97
C GLY A 13 11.14 10.26 -4.85
N ILE A 14 10.74 10.62 -3.63
CA ILE A 14 9.90 11.79 -3.37
C ILE A 14 10.64 12.74 -2.44
N LEU A 15 11.16 13.84 -2.96
CA LEU A 15 12.08 14.72 -2.24
C LEU A 15 11.44 16.07 -1.93
N CYS A 16 11.66 16.58 -0.71
CA CYS A 16 11.28 17.93 -0.35
C CYS A 16 12.11 18.96 -1.12
N ASN A 17 11.47 20.05 -1.55
CA ASN A 17 12.06 21.10 -2.37
C ASN A 17 13.23 21.79 -1.66
N TRP A 18 13.08 22.05 -0.37
CA TRP A 18 13.95 22.97 0.36
C TRP A 18 15.30 22.38 0.77
N CYS A 19 15.32 21.08 1.10
CA CYS A 19 16.51 20.44 1.65
C CYS A 19 16.98 19.31 0.75
N CYS A 20 16.29 18.17 0.75
CA CYS A 20 16.79 16.97 0.09
C CYS A 20 16.89 17.12 -1.44
N TYR A 21 15.97 17.84 -2.08
CA TYR A 21 16.10 18.15 -3.51
C TYR A 21 17.32 19.04 -3.78
N GLY A 22 17.58 20.04 -2.93
CA GLY A 22 18.81 20.85 -3.00
C GLY A 22 20.08 20.02 -2.75
N GLY A 23 20.02 19.04 -1.84
CA GLY A 23 21.11 18.08 -1.62
C GLY A 23 21.37 17.20 -2.85
N ALA A 24 20.31 16.77 -3.55
CA ALA A 24 20.43 16.07 -4.82
C ALA A 24 21.02 16.96 -5.94
N ASP A 25 20.62 18.24 -6.01
CA ASP A 25 21.21 19.21 -6.95
C ASP A 25 22.71 19.43 -6.65
N LEU A 26 23.07 19.62 -5.38
CA LEU A 26 24.46 19.75 -4.95
C LEU A 26 25.27 18.49 -5.26
N CYS A 27 24.68 17.30 -5.09
CA CYS A 27 25.31 16.04 -5.50
C CYS A 27 25.69 16.06 -6.99
N GLY A 28 24.80 16.56 -7.86
CA GLY A 28 25.07 16.73 -9.28
C GLY A 28 26.15 17.77 -9.57
N VAL A 29 26.07 18.95 -8.95
CA VAL A 29 27.06 20.03 -9.09
C VAL A 29 28.47 19.57 -8.66
N SER A 30 28.55 18.85 -7.55
CA SER A 30 29.79 18.29 -7.00
C SER A 30 30.25 17.00 -7.69
N ARG A 31 29.47 16.50 -8.67
CA ARG A 31 29.78 15.29 -9.45
C ARG A 31 29.91 14.01 -8.61
N PHE A 32 29.27 13.95 -7.45
CA PHE A 32 29.23 12.72 -6.65
C PHE A 32 28.38 11.68 -7.39
N GLN A 33 28.97 10.51 -7.65
CA GLN A 33 28.34 9.46 -8.43
C GLN A 33 27.50 8.54 -7.53
N TYR A 34 26.35 8.11 -8.06
CA TYR A 34 25.50 7.08 -7.49
C TYR A 34 24.74 6.35 -8.62
N PRO A 35 24.20 5.14 -8.39
CA PRO A 35 23.49 4.38 -9.42
C PRO A 35 22.27 5.11 -10.01
N PRO A 36 22.06 5.04 -11.34
CA PRO A 36 21.03 5.83 -12.04
C PRO A 36 19.59 5.26 -11.92
N TYR A 37 19.30 4.53 -10.83
CA TYR A 37 18.05 3.78 -10.62
C TYR A 37 16.88 4.64 -10.14
N ILE A 38 17.17 5.71 -9.39
CA ILE A 38 16.15 6.59 -8.83
C ILE A 38 15.53 7.51 -9.89
N ARG A 39 14.22 7.72 -9.78
CA ARG A 39 13.47 8.76 -10.49
C ARG A 39 12.77 9.65 -9.47
N ILE A 40 13.16 10.93 -9.46
CA ILE A 40 12.77 11.89 -8.42
C ILE A 40 11.47 12.62 -8.80
N ILE A 41 10.56 12.69 -7.84
CA ILE A 41 9.38 13.54 -7.83
C ILE A 41 9.59 14.61 -6.77
N ARG A 42 9.53 15.88 -7.18
CA ARG A 42 9.68 17.01 -6.27
C ARG A 42 8.35 17.34 -5.60
N VAL A 43 8.39 17.53 -4.28
CA VAL A 43 7.27 18.05 -3.48
C VAL A 43 7.77 19.19 -2.60
N MET A 44 6.88 20.08 -2.15
CA MET A 44 7.33 21.21 -1.32
C MET A 44 7.85 20.78 0.06
N CYS A 45 7.24 19.76 0.67
CA CYS A 45 7.61 19.24 1.98
C CYS A 45 7.46 17.71 1.97
N SER A 46 8.28 16.99 2.73
CA SER A 46 8.10 15.54 2.95
C SER A 46 6.73 15.24 3.60
N GLY A 47 6.17 16.17 4.38
CA GLY A 47 4.81 16.07 4.91
C GLY A 47 3.70 16.05 3.84
N ARG A 48 4.01 16.37 2.57
CA ARG A 48 3.08 16.22 1.45
C ARG A 48 2.92 14.76 1.02
N VAL A 49 3.90 13.91 1.34
CA VAL A 49 3.91 12.49 0.99
C VAL A 49 2.82 11.77 1.78
N ASP A 50 1.79 11.36 1.05
CA ASP A 50 0.72 10.50 1.54
C ASP A 50 1.04 9.01 1.35
N LEU A 51 0.52 8.17 2.26
CA LEU A 51 0.61 6.71 2.20
C LEU A 51 0.14 6.15 0.85
N LEU A 52 -0.87 6.78 0.22
CA LEU A 52 -1.35 6.38 -1.10
C LEU A 52 -0.28 6.48 -2.19
N HIS A 53 0.64 7.45 -2.12
CA HIS A 53 1.73 7.54 -3.10
C HIS A 53 2.67 6.33 -2.99
N ILE A 54 3.04 5.96 -1.77
CA ILE A 54 3.93 4.82 -1.47
C ILE A 54 3.28 3.52 -1.97
N ILE A 55 2.05 3.26 -1.55
CA ILE A 55 1.32 2.04 -1.92
C ILE A 55 1.04 2.00 -3.43
N ARG A 56 0.82 3.15 -4.07
CA ARG A 56 0.68 3.22 -5.53
C ARG A 56 2.00 2.94 -6.25
N ALA A 57 3.13 3.41 -5.73
CA ALA A 57 4.43 3.14 -6.31
C ALA A 57 4.74 1.63 -6.30
N PHE A 58 4.56 0.96 -5.17
CA PHE A 58 4.74 -0.50 -5.11
C PHE A 58 3.72 -1.26 -5.96
N ALA A 59 2.45 -0.86 -5.95
CA ALA A 59 1.43 -1.48 -6.80
C ALA A 59 1.73 -1.35 -8.31
N ASN A 60 2.53 -0.36 -8.71
CA ASN A 60 3.01 -0.16 -10.08
C ASN A 60 4.34 -0.90 -10.37
N GLY A 61 4.84 -1.72 -9.44
CA GLY A 61 6.03 -2.55 -9.63
C GLY A 61 7.36 -1.82 -9.42
N ASN A 62 7.39 -0.77 -8.58
CA ASN A 62 8.66 -0.20 -8.13
C ASN A 62 9.25 -1.08 -7.03
N ASP A 63 10.55 -1.37 -7.12
CA ASP A 63 11.26 -2.23 -6.17
C ASP A 63 11.61 -1.49 -4.87
N GLY A 64 11.68 -0.16 -4.94
CA GLY A 64 11.92 0.71 -3.79
C GLY A 64 11.19 2.06 -3.88
N VAL A 65 10.88 2.61 -2.71
CA VAL A 65 10.39 3.98 -2.54
C VAL A 65 11.30 4.71 -1.56
N PHE A 66 11.88 5.81 -2.02
CA PHE A 66 12.73 6.68 -1.23
C PHE A 66 12.01 8.00 -0.94
N ILE A 67 12.05 8.46 0.31
CA ILE A 67 11.50 9.74 0.72
C ILE A 67 12.63 10.58 1.32
N GLY A 68 12.82 11.79 0.80
CA GLY A 68 13.85 12.70 1.28
C GLY A 68 13.25 13.94 1.93
N GLY A 69 13.66 14.23 3.16
CA GLY A 69 13.20 15.40 3.92
C GLY A 69 14.34 16.29 4.42
N CYS A 70 13.97 17.43 5.01
CA CYS A 70 14.87 18.19 5.87
C CYS A 70 15.12 17.42 7.17
N HIS A 71 16.25 17.65 7.83
CA HIS A 71 16.50 17.18 9.21
C HIS A 71 15.32 17.48 10.13
N LEU A 72 15.07 16.56 11.05
CA LEU A 72 14.01 16.73 12.04
C LEU A 72 14.32 17.97 12.90
N GLY A 73 13.35 18.88 13.02
CA GLY A 73 13.56 20.21 13.61
C GLY A 73 13.80 21.32 12.56
N ASP A 74 14.47 21.01 11.46
CA ASP A 74 14.87 21.97 10.41
C ASP A 74 13.86 22.09 9.25
N CYS A 75 12.61 21.71 9.48
CA CYS A 75 11.59 21.81 8.44
C CYS A 75 11.36 23.27 8.05
N HIS A 76 11.45 23.58 6.76
CA HIS A 76 11.12 24.91 6.23
C HIS A 76 9.69 25.37 6.62
N TYR A 77 8.76 24.41 6.74
CA TYR A 77 7.40 24.69 7.20
C TYR A 77 7.30 24.47 8.71
N VAL A 78 6.86 25.51 9.43
CA VAL A 78 6.68 25.54 10.91
C VAL A 78 5.74 24.44 11.42
N THR A 79 4.86 23.92 10.57
CA THR A 79 3.99 22.77 10.90
C THR A 79 4.77 21.49 11.17
N GLN A 80 6.07 21.44 10.85
CA GLN A 80 6.98 20.32 11.09
C GLN A 80 6.49 19.04 10.37
N GLY A 81 6.18 19.17 9.08
CA GLY A 81 5.62 18.09 8.27
C GLY A 81 6.54 16.87 8.08
N ASN A 82 7.85 17.02 8.30
CA ASN A 82 8.83 15.93 8.29
C ASN A 82 8.58 14.91 9.42
N PHE A 83 8.14 15.32 10.60
CA PHE A 83 7.74 14.39 11.66
C PHE A 83 6.50 13.57 11.26
N ASN A 84 5.51 14.19 10.63
CA ASN A 84 4.34 13.46 10.12
C ASN A 84 4.74 12.43 9.06
N ALA A 85 5.67 12.79 8.17
CA ALA A 85 6.23 11.87 7.19
C ALA A 85 6.96 10.70 7.87
N PHE A 86 7.72 10.97 8.93
CA PHE A 86 8.40 9.93 9.70
C PHE A 86 7.42 8.92 10.29
N SER A 87 6.40 9.39 11.03
CA SER A 87 5.35 8.51 11.58
C SER A 87 4.65 7.67 10.52
N MET A 88 4.27 8.31 9.40
CA MET A 88 3.60 7.61 8.31
C MET A 88 4.51 6.55 7.68
N VAL A 89 5.82 6.80 7.55
CA VAL A 89 6.77 5.79 7.04
C VAL A 89 6.90 4.62 8.00
N GLN A 90 7.00 4.87 9.32
CA GLN A 90 7.09 3.79 10.31
C GLN A 90 5.86 2.87 10.28
N VAL A 91 4.67 3.45 10.22
CA VAL A 91 3.42 2.70 10.06
C VAL A 91 3.38 1.97 8.71
N CYS A 92 3.81 2.62 7.63
CA CYS A 92 3.85 1.97 6.31
C CYS A 92 4.81 0.78 6.29
N LYS A 93 5.99 0.88 6.92
CA LYS A 93 6.95 -0.24 7.05
C LYS A 93 6.31 -1.45 7.74
N LYS A 94 5.55 -1.23 8.81
CA LYS A 94 4.79 -2.31 9.49
C LYS A 94 3.72 -2.91 8.59
N ILE A 95 2.96 -2.08 7.86
CA ILE A 95 1.98 -2.55 6.88
C ILE A 95 2.63 -3.40 5.78
N LEU A 96 3.77 -2.97 5.23
CA LEU A 96 4.52 -3.73 4.23
C LEU A 96 4.91 -5.11 4.79
N LYS A 97 5.44 -5.17 6.01
CA LYS A 97 5.75 -6.42 6.70
C LYS A 97 4.52 -7.34 6.80
N SER A 98 3.37 -6.79 7.23
CA SER A 98 2.12 -7.54 7.39
C SER A 98 1.59 -8.12 6.08
N ILE A 99 1.94 -7.54 4.93
CA ILE A 99 1.57 -8.07 3.61
C ILE A 99 2.68 -8.88 2.93
N GLY A 100 3.74 -9.19 3.68
CA GLY A 100 4.89 -9.97 3.24
C GLY A 100 5.94 -9.21 2.43
N VAL A 101 5.79 -7.89 2.24
CA VAL A 101 6.77 -7.07 1.52
C VAL A 101 7.88 -6.65 2.48
N HIS A 102 9.14 -6.78 2.06
CA HIS A 102 10.28 -6.42 2.91
C HIS A 102 10.23 -4.92 3.29
N PRO A 103 10.24 -4.54 4.59
CA PRO A 103 10.07 -3.14 5.02
C PRO A 103 11.14 -2.20 4.50
N GLU A 104 12.37 -2.68 4.31
CA GLU A 104 13.48 -1.88 3.79
C GLU A 104 13.32 -1.50 2.32
N ARG A 105 12.29 -1.99 1.61
CA ARG A 105 11.91 -1.41 0.32
C ARG A 105 11.36 0.01 0.44
N LEU A 106 11.00 0.48 1.62
CA LEU A 106 10.63 1.87 1.88
C LEU A 106 11.70 2.52 2.75
N ARG A 107 12.32 3.59 2.27
CA ARG A 107 13.34 4.33 3.01
C ARG A 107 12.96 5.81 3.14
N ILE A 108 13.20 6.38 4.31
CA ILE A 108 13.11 7.83 4.54
C ILE A 108 14.43 8.30 5.10
N GLU A 109 14.99 9.36 4.52
CA GLU A 109 16.25 9.95 4.95
C GLU A 109 16.15 11.46 5.06
N TRP A 110 17.02 11.99 5.91
CA TRP A 110 17.13 13.42 6.19
C TRP A 110 18.43 13.98 5.61
N VAL A 111 18.29 14.94 4.70
CA VAL A 111 19.39 15.52 3.93
C VAL A 111 19.13 17.02 3.78
N SER A 112 20.04 17.83 4.29
CA SER A 112 20.07 19.29 4.06
C SER A 112 20.51 19.64 2.63
N ALA A 113 20.28 20.89 2.23
CA ALA A 113 20.71 21.35 0.91
C ALA A 113 22.24 21.32 0.71
N GLY A 114 23.01 21.38 1.80
CA GLY A 114 24.48 21.35 1.78
C GLY A 114 25.10 19.95 1.77
N GLU A 115 24.29 18.90 1.81
CA GLU A 115 24.74 17.51 2.05
C GLU A 115 24.71 16.64 0.79
N GLY A 116 25.29 17.13 -0.31
CA GLY A 116 25.32 16.39 -1.58
C GLY A 116 26.01 15.03 -1.50
N ILE A 117 27.10 14.92 -0.73
CA ILE A 117 27.81 13.65 -0.52
C ILE A 117 26.95 12.64 0.27
N ARG A 118 26.18 13.12 1.25
CA ARG A 118 25.27 12.29 2.05
C ARG A 118 24.16 11.71 1.17
N PHE A 119 23.61 12.52 0.26
CA PHE A 119 22.63 12.05 -0.72
C PHE A 119 23.22 10.92 -1.58
N ALA A 120 24.43 11.11 -2.14
CA ALA A 120 25.09 10.08 -2.94
C ALA A 120 25.29 8.77 -2.15
N ASN A 121 25.76 8.86 -0.90
CA ASN A 121 25.97 7.71 -0.03
C ASN A 121 24.66 6.94 0.20
N PHE A 122 23.57 7.63 0.55
CA PHE A 122 22.27 6.98 0.71
C PHE A 122 21.77 6.32 -0.56
N MET A 123 22.00 6.92 -1.73
CA MET A 123 21.61 6.30 -3.01
C MET A 123 22.44 5.04 -3.31
N ASN A 124 23.73 5.04 -3.00
CA ASN A 124 24.59 3.86 -3.11
C ASN A 124 24.12 2.73 -2.19
N GLU A 125 24.02 3.01 -0.89
CA GLU A 125 23.58 2.05 0.12
C GLU A 125 22.20 1.46 -0.19
N TYR A 126 21.25 2.32 -0.53
CA TYR A 126 19.89 1.89 -0.79
C TYR A 126 19.78 1.06 -2.07
N SER A 127 20.56 1.41 -3.10
CA SER A 127 20.63 0.62 -4.33
C SER A 127 21.21 -0.77 -4.05
N ASP A 128 22.30 -0.86 -3.29
CA ASP A 128 22.94 -2.12 -2.94
C ASP A 128 22.02 -3.03 -2.12
N GLU A 129 21.27 -2.47 -1.18
CA GLU A 129 20.26 -3.21 -0.42
C GLU A 129 19.15 -3.76 -1.31
N LEU A 130 18.61 -2.94 -2.22
CA LEU A 130 17.57 -3.39 -3.13
C LEU A 130 18.09 -4.45 -4.10
N ILE A 131 19.32 -4.34 -4.58
CA ILE A 131 19.96 -5.36 -5.43
C ILE A 131 20.04 -6.69 -4.68
N LYS A 132 20.50 -6.67 -3.41
CA LYS A 132 20.59 -7.87 -2.57
C LYS A 132 19.22 -8.50 -2.28
N LEU A 133 18.19 -7.66 -2.11
CA LEU A 133 16.82 -8.14 -1.94
C LEU A 133 16.30 -8.78 -3.23
N GLY A 134 16.52 -8.14 -4.39
CA GLY A 134 16.00 -8.59 -5.68
C GLY A 134 14.61 -8.01 -6.02
N PRO A 135 14.00 -8.48 -7.12
CA PRO A 135 12.74 -7.92 -7.65
C PRO A 135 11.57 -8.05 -6.68
N LEU A 136 10.75 -7.01 -6.57
CA LEU A 136 9.54 -7.00 -5.73
C LEU A 136 8.62 -8.20 -6.05
N GLY A 137 8.14 -8.87 -4.99
CA GLY A 137 7.29 -10.05 -5.06
C GLY A 137 8.11 -11.33 -5.20
N LYS A 138 9.02 -11.39 -6.19
CA LYS A 138 9.85 -12.59 -6.43
C LYS A 138 10.78 -12.87 -5.25
N ALA A 139 11.45 -11.85 -4.75
CA ALA A 139 12.34 -11.93 -3.59
C ALA A 139 11.63 -12.43 -2.32
N GLU A 140 10.37 -12.05 -2.17
CA GLU A 140 9.53 -12.40 -1.02
C GLU A 140 8.75 -13.71 -1.21
N GLY A 141 8.85 -14.36 -2.37
CA GLY A 141 8.05 -15.55 -2.69
C GLY A 141 6.55 -15.27 -2.85
N ILE A 142 6.17 -14.04 -3.17
CA ILE A 142 4.79 -13.59 -3.32
C ILE A 142 4.45 -13.48 -4.81
N ASP A 143 3.39 -14.17 -5.22
CA ASP A 143 2.89 -14.05 -6.58
C ASP A 143 2.25 -12.67 -6.84
N LYS A 144 2.19 -12.28 -8.11
CA LYS A 144 1.71 -10.95 -8.53
C LYS A 144 0.25 -10.71 -8.14
N GLU A 145 -0.60 -11.73 -8.15
CA GLU A 145 -2.03 -11.59 -7.86
C GLU A 145 -2.26 -11.34 -6.38
N THR A 146 -1.54 -12.07 -5.52
CA THR A 146 -1.52 -11.86 -4.06
C THR A 146 -1.00 -10.47 -3.71
N LEU A 147 0.09 -10.03 -4.35
CA LEU A 147 0.65 -8.70 -4.13
C LEU A 147 -0.35 -7.59 -4.50
N VAL A 148 -0.99 -7.69 -5.68
CA VAL A 148 -2.03 -6.75 -6.12
C VAL A 148 -3.23 -6.76 -5.20
N PHE A 149 -3.67 -7.94 -4.74
CA PHE A 149 -4.75 -8.08 -3.77
C PHE A 149 -4.43 -7.37 -2.45
N ASN A 150 -3.23 -7.59 -1.90
CA ASN A 150 -2.81 -6.97 -0.64
C ASN A 150 -2.73 -5.45 -0.75
N PHE A 151 -2.11 -4.91 -1.81
CA PHE A 151 -2.09 -3.45 -2.00
C PHE A 151 -3.49 -2.87 -2.21
N LYS A 152 -4.41 -3.59 -2.86
CA LYS A 152 -5.82 -3.17 -2.97
C LYS A 152 -6.50 -3.13 -1.60
N ALA A 153 -6.25 -4.11 -0.74
CA ALA A 153 -6.77 -4.13 0.62
C ALA A 153 -6.21 -2.96 1.46
N VAL A 154 -4.91 -2.69 1.39
CA VAL A 154 -4.29 -1.55 2.07
C VAL A 154 -4.93 -0.24 1.59
N LYS A 155 -5.04 -0.04 0.27
CA LYS A 155 -5.66 1.16 -0.32
C LYS A 155 -7.05 1.46 0.24
N LYS A 156 -7.88 0.45 0.50
CA LYS A 156 -9.23 0.65 1.07
C LYS A 156 -9.21 1.24 2.47
N ILE A 157 -8.18 0.95 3.27
CA ILE A 157 -8.11 1.39 4.67
C ILE A 157 -7.23 2.62 4.88
N ILE A 158 -6.58 3.16 3.84
CA ILE A 158 -5.74 4.37 3.93
C ILE A 158 -6.46 5.54 4.63
N PRO A 159 -7.73 5.89 4.31
CA PRO A 159 -8.42 6.99 4.99
C PRO A 159 -8.51 6.77 6.51
N TYR A 160 -8.75 5.53 6.93
CA TYR A 160 -8.80 5.16 8.34
C TYR A 160 -7.40 5.19 8.98
N ILE A 161 -6.36 4.68 8.30
CA ILE A 161 -4.97 4.75 8.80
C ILE A 161 -4.57 6.20 9.05
N LYS A 162 -4.92 7.13 8.15
CA LYS A 162 -4.64 8.56 8.32
C LYS A 162 -5.31 9.14 9.57
N LEU A 163 -6.54 8.72 9.85
CA LEU A 163 -7.24 9.13 11.07
C LEU A 163 -6.55 8.59 12.32
N VAL A 164 -6.15 7.31 12.31
CA VAL A 164 -5.43 6.67 13.42
C VAL A 164 -4.07 7.32 13.66
N LEU A 165 -3.29 7.57 12.60
CA LEU A 165 -2.04 8.31 12.67
C LEU A 165 -2.25 9.66 13.35
N ASN A 166 -3.27 10.41 12.95
CA ASN A 166 -3.54 11.74 13.48
C ASN A 166 -4.13 11.79 14.89
N GLN A 167 -4.62 10.68 15.45
CA GLN A 167 -5.30 10.69 16.76
C GLN A 167 -4.64 9.81 17.82
N ARG A 168 -3.92 8.76 17.41
CA ARG A 168 -3.54 7.66 18.32
C ARG A 168 -2.07 7.25 18.21
N LEU A 169 -1.38 7.57 17.11
CA LEU A 169 0.00 7.10 16.86
C LEU A 169 0.97 8.28 16.79
N HIS A 170 1.11 9.00 17.91
CA HIS A 170 2.02 10.13 18.03
C HIS A 170 3.00 9.93 19.17
N ALA A 171 4.25 10.36 18.96
CA ALA A 171 5.20 10.51 20.05
C ALA A 171 4.77 11.64 20.99
N SER A 172 5.24 11.58 22.23
CA SER A 172 4.96 12.58 23.26
C SER A 172 5.46 13.98 22.91
N GLU A 173 6.57 14.05 22.17
CA GLU A 173 7.27 15.28 21.82
C GLU A 173 7.80 15.22 20.38
N ARG A 174 8.01 16.39 19.76
CA ARG A 174 8.54 16.52 18.40
C ARG A 174 10.07 16.56 18.40
N THR A 175 10.67 15.47 18.83
CA THR A 175 12.12 15.22 18.75
C THR A 175 12.38 13.90 18.04
N GLU A 176 13.55 13.78 17.43
CA GLU A 176 13.94 12.56 16.72
C GLU A 176 13.95 11.36 17.69
N GLU A 177 14.53 11.54 18.87
CA GLU A 177 14.64 10.53 19.91
C GLU A 177 13.27 10.05 20.40
N ALA A 178 12.31 10.97 20.61
CA ALA A 178 10.98 10.61 21.07
C ALA A 178 10.23 9.77 20.02
N TYR A 179 10.36 10.11 18.74
CA TYR A 179 9.73 9.34 17.66
C TYR A 179 10.38 7.96 17.53
N HIS A 180 11.71 7.87 17.53
CA HIS A 180 12.41 6.59 17.50
C HIS A 180 12.04 5.70 18.70
N LYS A 181 11.95 6.28 19.90
CA LYS A 181 11.52 5.56 21.10
C LYS A 181 10.09 5.03 20.96
N PHE A 182 9.16 5.87 20.51
CA PHE A 182 7.75 5.48 20.35
C PHE A 182 7.58 4.37 19.31
N PHE A 183 8.11 4.53 18.10
CA PHE A 183 7.89 3.56 17.01
C PHE A 183 8.64 2.23 17.19
N ASN A 184 9.57 2.17 18.14
CA ASN A 184 10.23 0.92 18.57
C ASN A 184 9.66 0.33 19.87
N SER A 185 8.59 0.91 20.43
CA SER A 185 8.01 0.47 21.69
C SER A 185 6.98 -0.66 21.53
N GLU A 186 6.78 -1.45 22.58
CA GLU A 186 5.69 -2.44 22.66
C GLU A 186 4.30 -1.77 22.61
N GLU A 187 4.19 -0.55 23.14
CA GLU A 187 2.95 0.25 23.08
C GLU A 187 2.52 0.50 21.63
N PHE A 188 3.45 0.95 20.79
CA PHE A 188 3.18 1.14 19.36
C PHE A 188 2.79 -0.18 18.68
N GLU A 189 3.49 -1.28 18.97
CA GLU A 189 3.19 -2.59 18.38
C GLU A 189 1.76 -3.04 18.72
N LYS A 190 1.36 -2.88 19.99
CA LYS A 190 0.01 -3.19 20.44
C LYS A 190 -1.03 -2.33 19.72
N LEU A 191 -0.84 -1.01 19.68
CA LEU A 191 -1.75 -0.08 19.00
C LEU A 191 -1.85 -0.37 17.50
N PHE A 192 -0.73 -0.69 16.85
CA PHE A 192 -0.71 -1.06 15.43
C PHE A 192 -1.56 -2.30 15.16
N ASN A 193 -1.37 -3.36 15.95
CA ASN A 193 -2.10 -4.60 15.79
C ASN A 193 -3.61 -4.40 16.02
N GLU A 194 -3.99 -3.74 17.11
CA GLU A 194 -5.39 -3.51 17.47
C GLU A 194 -6.12 -2.57 16.51
N LEU A 195 -5.47 -1.48 16.07
CA LEU A 195 -6.14 -0.44 15.28
C LEU A 195 -6.04 -0.68 13.79
N ILE A 196 -4.88 -1.10 13.28
CA ILE A 196 -4.59 -1.15 11.84
C ILE A 196 -4.70 -2.58 11.32
N LEU A 197 -4.03 -3.56 11.94
CA LEU A 197 -4.01 -4.92 11.43
C LEU A 197 -5.39 -5.57 11.44
N ASP A 198 -6.15 -5.41 12.52
CA ASP A 198 -7.55 -5.89 12.61
C ASP A 198 -8.44 -5.29 11.51
N LYS A 199 -8.26 -4.01 11.19
CA LYS A 199 -9.01 -3.34 10.11
C LYS A 199 -8.55 -3.80 8.73
N PHE A 200 -7.27 -4.08 8.57
CA PHE A 200 -6.70 -4.62 7.35
C PHE A 200 -7.26 -6.02 7.05
N THR A 201 -7.27 -6.93 8.03
CA THR A 201 -7.84 -8.28 7.87
C THR A 201 -9.32 -8.23 7.50
N LYS A 202 -10.11 -7.38 8.16
CA LYS A 202 -11.52 -7.16 7.80
C LYS A 202 -11.69 -6.66 6.36
N ALA A 203 -10.80 -5.79 5.88
CA ALA A 203 -10.81 -5.31 4.49
C ALA A 203 -10.44 -6.42 3.50
N GLN A 204 -9.46 -7.27 3.80
CA GLN A 204 -9.12 -8.44 2.98
C GLN A 204 -10.30 -9.41 2.86
N ILE A 205 -10.93 -9.78 3.98
CA ILE A 205 -12.13 -10.64 4.02
C ILE A 205 -13.23 -10.03 3.17
N THR A 206 -13.52 -8.74 3.35
CA THR A 206 -14.54 -8.02 2.57
C THR A 206 -14.25 -8.10 1.06
N ILE A 207 -12.99 -7.92 0.64
CA ILE A 207 -12.61 -8.00 -0.79
C ILE A 207 -12.76 -9.43 -1.33
N LEU A 208 -12.42 -10.46 -0.56
CA LEU A 208 -12.62 -11.86 -0.96
C LEU A 208 -14.11 -12.16 -1.18
N LEU A 209 -14.95 -11.72 -0.23
CA LEU A 209 -16.39 -11.89 -0.29
C LEU A 209 -17.08 -11.06 -1.39
N GLN A 210 -16.42 -10.02 -1.93
CA GLN A 210 -16.89 -9.32 -3.14
C GLN A 210 -16.80 -10.19 -4.39
N LYS A 211 -15.88 -11.16 -4.43
CA LYS A 211 -15.67 -12.01 -5.60
C LYS A 211 -16.51 -13.28 -5.56
N LYS A 212 -16.60 -13.91 -4.38
CA LYS A 212 -17.28 -15.19 -4.19
C LYS A 212 -17.67 -15.35 -2.73
N ASN A 213 -18.78 -16.05 -2.49
CA ASN A 213 -19.11 -16.53 -1.14
C ASN A 213 -18.09 -17.59 -0.71
N LEU A 214 -17.58 -17.47 0.51
CA LEU A 214 -16.53 -18.35 1.03
C LEU A 214 -16.82 -18.77 2.47
N SER A 215 -16.41 -19.98 2.82
CA SER A 215 -16.38 -20.50 4.19
C SER A 215 -15.20 -19.94 4.99
N ILE A 216 -15.23 -20.10 6.32
CA ILE A 216 -14.13 -19.70 7.21
C ILE A 216 -12.83 -20.40 6.82
N SER A 217 -12.90 -21.70 6.52
CA SER A 217 -11.73 -22.51 6.15
C SER A 217 -11.11 -22.05 4.82
N GLU A 218 -11.93 -21.68 3.84
CA GLU A 218 -11.42 -21.13 2.58
C GLU A 218 -10.75 -19.77 2.79
N ILE A 219 -11.38 -18.86 3.56
CA ILE A 219 -10.82 -17.54 3.86
C ILE A 219 -9.50 -17.68 4.63
N ALA A 220 -9.45 -18.56 5.63
CA ALA A 220 -8.25 -18.86 6.41
C ALA A 220 -7.11 -19.35 5.51
N LYS A 221 -7.41 -20.25 4.56
CA LYS A 221 -6.43 -20.72 3.57
C LYS A 221 -5.94 -19.61 2.64
N TYR A 222 -6.84 -18.75 2.14
CA TYR A 222 -6.47 -17.64 1.26
C TYR A 222 -5.61 -16.58 1.95
N LEU A 223 -5.90 -16.28 3.22
CA LEU A 223 -5.19 -15.25 3.98
C LEU A 223 -4.00 -15.79 4.78
N ASN A 224 -3.79 -17.11 4.78
CA ASN A 224 -2.83 -17.80 5.63
C ASN A 224 -2.98 -17.43 7.12
N LEU A 225 -4.22 -17.45 7.61
CA LEU A 225 -4.60 -17.12 8.99
C LEU A 225 -5.22 -18.33 9.69
N ASN A 226 -5.25 -18.29 11.02
CA ASN A 226 -5.95 -19.31 11.79
C ASN A 226 -7.47 -19.18 11.61
N PRO A 227 -8.23 -20.27 11.36
CA PRO A 227 -9.69 -20.22 11.29
C PRO A 227 -10.37 -19.48 12.46
N SER A 228 -9.83 -19.59 13.68
CA SER A 228 -10.35 -18.89 14.85
C SER A 228 -10.23 -17.35 14.75
N GLU A 229 -9.13 -16.85 14.16
CA GLU A 229 -8.93 -15.42 13.94
C GLU A 229 -9.87 -14.91 12.86
N VAL A 230 -10.02 -15.67 11.77
CA VAL A 230 -10.99 -15.36 10.70
C VAL A 230 -12.41 -15.32 11.26
N ALA A 231 -12.79 -16.30 12.09
CA ALA A 231 -14.10 -16.35 12.73
C ALA A 231 -14.35 -15.11 13.61
N LYS A 232 -13.35 -14.67 14.40
CA LYS A 232 -13.42 -13.42 15.19
C LYS A 232 -13.72 -12.22 14.30
N HIS A 233 -12.97 -12.03 13.21
CA HIS A 233 -13.16 -10.91 12.31
C HIS A 233 -14.49 -10.95 11.55
N ILE A 234 -14.96 -12.13 11.15
CA ILE A 234 -16.26 -12.32 10.49
C ILE A 234 -17.40 -12.00 11.46
N ASN A 235 -17.35 -12.51 12.70
CA ASN A 235 -18.36 -12.24 13.72
C ASN A 235 -18.49 -10.74 14.00
N ASP A 236 -17.36 -10.04 14.16
CA ASP A 236 -17.34 -8.59 14.29
C ASP A 236 -17.92 -7.87 13.07
N SER A 237 -17.56 -8.32 11.87
CA SER A 237 -18.04 -7.71 10.61
C SER A 237 -19.53 -7.95 10.40
N SER A 238 -20.05 -9.09 10.87
CA SER A 238 -21.48 -9.42 10.83
C SER A 238 -22.28 -8.57 11.81
N LYS A 239 -21.78 -8.33 13.03
CA LYS A 239 -22.36 -7.36 13.98
C LYS A 239 -22.42 -5.94 13.41
N GLN A 240 -21.47 -5.59 12.54
CA GLN A 240 -21.42 -4.30 11.84
C GLN A 240 -22.27 -4.26 10.56
N GLY A 241 -22.98 -5.35 10.22
CA GLY A 241 -23.80 -5.43 9.02
C GLY A 241 -23.01 -5.44 7.72
N LEU A 242 -21.72 -5.79 7.74
CA LEU A 242 -20.88 -5.84 6.54
C LEU A 242 -20.92 -7.21 5.85
N VAL A 243 -21.10 -8.27 6.64
CA VAL A 243 -21.05 -9.67 6.20
C VAL A 243 -22.28 -10.42 6.73
N ARG A 244 -22.89 -11.25 5.88
CA ARG A 244 -24.00 -12.15 6.24
C ARG A 244 -23.59 -13.60 6.07
N TYR A 245 -24.21 -14.49 6.83
CA TYR A 245 -24.09 -15.93 6.62
C TYR A 245 -25.22 -16.39 5.68
N ASP A 246 -24.88 -17.20 4.70
CA ASP A 246 -25.77 -17.77 3.70
C ASP A 246 -26.00 -19.24 4.05
N VAL A 247 -27.21 -19.56 4.50
CA VAL A 247 -27.57 -20.88 5.06
C VAL A 247 -27.53 -21.96 3.98
N ASP A 248 -27.96 -21.63 2.76
CA ASP A 248 -28.06 -22.58 1.65
C ASP A 248 -26.68 -23.03 1.18
N SER A 249 -25.74 -22.08 1.07
CA SER A 249 -24.37 -22.35 0.62
C SER A 249 -23.38 -22.65 1.76
N LYS A 250 -23.81 -22.55 3.03
CA LYS A 250 -22.96 -22.64 4.23
C LYS A 250 -21.71 -21.75 4.16
N CYS A 251 -21.84 -20.60 3.52
CA CYS A 251 -20.76 -19.66 3.24
C CYS A 251 -21.11 -18.27 3.78
N TYR A 252 -20.10 -17.41 3.89
CA TYR A 252 -20.32 -15.99 4.15
C TYR A 252 -20.39 -15.22 2.83
N ALA A 253 -21.20 -14.16 2.83
CA ALA A 253 -21.41 -13.24 1.71
C ALA A 253 -21.42 -11.79 2.20
N LEU A 254 -21.27 -10.81 1.32
CA LEU A 254 -21.47 -9.41 1.69
C LEU A 254 -22.94 -9.11 1.92
N ALA A 255 -23.22 -8.27 2.91
CA ALA A 255 -24.59 -7.90 3.25
C ALA A 255 -25.29 -7.07 2.15
N ASN A 256 -24.54 -6.29 1.35
CA ASN A 256 -25.08 -5.30 0.40
C ASN A 256 -24.83 -5.60 -1.08
N VAL A 257 -24.53 -6.86 -1.44
CA VAL A 257 -24.42 -7.26 -2.85
C VAL A 257 -25.50 -8.29 -3.11
N GLU A 258 -26.53 -7.94 -3.89
CA GLU A 258 -27.46 -8.94 -4.43
C GLU A 258 -26.63 -9.99 -5.16
N SER A 259 -26.76 -11.25 -4.77
CA SER A 259 -26.13 -12.38 -5.46
C SER A 259 -26.43 -12.27 -6.96
N PRO A 260 -25.48 -12.51 -7.88
CA PRO A 260 -25.82 -12.62 -9.29
C PRO A 260 -26.84 -13.75 -9.43
N LYS A 261 -28.10 -13.40 -9.69
CA LYS A 261 -29.14 -14.39 -9.97
C LYS A 261 -28.70 -15.14 -11.22
N ILE A 262 -28.29 -16.38 -11.05
CA ILE A 262 -28.18 -17.35 -12.14
C ILE A 262 -29.60 -17.51 -12.67
N LYS A 263 -29.96 -16.78 -13.73
CA LYS A 263 -31.19 -17.04 -14.48
C LYS A 263 -30.91 -18.25 -15.35
N ASP A 264 -31.23 -19.42 -14.81
CA ASP A 264 -31.50 -20.58 -15.64
C ASP A 264 -32.82 -20.31 -16.35
N SER A 265 -32.72 -19.81 -17.59
CA SER A 265 -33.88 -19.64 -18.47
C SER A 265 -33.50 -20.12 -19.85
N SER A 266 -33.50 -21.44 -20.01
CA SER A 266 -33.67 -22.08 -21.30
C SER A 266 -35.10 -21.78 -21.81
N PRO A 267 -35.30 -20.99 -22.88
CA PRO A 267 -36.63 -20.81 -23.45
C PRO A 267 -36.90 -21.95 -24.43
N LYS A 268 -37.93 -22.75 -24.15
CA LYS A 268 -38.53 -23.68 -25.11
C LYS A 268 -38.93 -22.88 -26.37
N LEU A 269 -38.37 -23.22 -27.52
CA LEU A 269 -38.88 -22.77 -28.80
C LEU A 269 -40.30 -23.33 -29.00
N GLN A 270 -41.29 -22.46 -28.97
CA GLN A 270 -42.56 -22.71 -29.67
C GLN A 270 -42.65 -21.73 -30.83
N SER A 271 -42.77 -22.33 -32.01
CA SER A 271 -43.05 -21.71 -33.29
C SER A 271 -44.40 -21.01 -33.27
N SER A 272 -44.44 -19.74 -33.66
CA SER A 272 -45.56 -19.21 -34.44
C SER A 272 -45.19 -17.89 -35.12
N ASN A 273 -45.54 -17.85 -36.40
CA ASN A 273 -45.35 -16.78 -37.36
C ASN A 273 -45.97 -15.45 -36.90
N LEU A 274 -45.33 -14.32 -37.24
CA LEU A 274 -46.03 -13.22 -37.91
C LEU A 274 -45.05 -12.23 -38.55
N LYS A 275 -45.52 -11.68 -39.67
CA LYS A 275 -44.78 -11.03 -40.78
C LYS A 275 -44.42 -9.57 -40.48
N PHE A 276 -43.35 -9.11 -41.14
CA PHE A 276 -43.07 -7.80 -41.76
C PHE A 276 -43.70 -6.53 -41.16
N ASN A 277 -42.86 -5.52 -40.88
CA ASN A 277 -42.85 -4.33 -41.73
C ASN A 277 -41.54 -3.54 -41.67
N ILE A 278 -41.16 -3.04 -42.84
CA ILE A 278 -39.99 -2.20 -43.14
C ILE A 278 -40.41 -0.75 -42.94
N GLN A 279 -39.58 0.07 -42.29
CA GLN A 279 -39.45 1.47 -42.67
C GLN A 279 -38.09 2.04 -42.22
N SER A 280 -37.30 2.34 -43.23
CA SER A 280 -36.13 3.21 -43.27
C SER A 280 -36.53 4.67 -43.11
N GLU A 281 -35.84 5.43 -42.27
CA GLU A 281 -35.68 6.87 -42.47
C GLU A 281 -34.22 7.27 -42.21
N GLU A 282 -33.65 7.86 -43.25
CA GLU A 282 -32.35 8.51 -43.32
C GLU A 282 -32.41 9.93 -42.72
N ASN A 283 -31.23 10.44 -42.38
CA ASN A 283 -30.80 11.84 -42.43
C ASN A 283 -31.47 12.89 -41.50
N ASN A 284 -30.66 13.47 -40.61
CA ASN A 284 -30.06 14.80 -40.81
C ASN A 284 -29.34 15.29 -39.53
N GLY A 285 -28.11 15.81 -39.70
CA GLY A 285 -27.45 16.69 -38.72
C GLY A 285 -26.02 16.29 -38.39
#